data_AF-A0A662IBF0-F1
#
_entry.id   AF-A0A662IBF0-F1
#
_cell.length_a   1.000
_cell.length_b   1.000
_cell.length_c   1.000
_cell.angle_alpha   90.00
_cell.angle_beta   90.00
_cell.angle_gamma   90.00
#
_symmetry.space_group_name_H-M   'P 1'
#
loop_
_entity.id
_entity.type
_entity.pdbx_description
1 polymer ?
#
loop_
_entity_poly.entity_id
_entity_poly.type
_entity_poly.pdbx_seq_one_letter_code
_entity_poly.pdbx_strand_id
1 'polypeptide(L)'
;MYKRALLLAIVAIAAALAPQPLSAGPAGTLTYVIDVSETGNATVVMVFMAGRGGSFYTFLPRFENWSYVVWSGSLDSLEVRNSSAYFYYNVSFSYRPGPSGVFGMNITYSFPYASLYVGRRGWFMTPLLGASPGLGLAVEVRIRGLDDVYAVTINGVEAEHVRSGEELKVEVPWQAAATGGRVTVDYTVREPVGEEVFEERVGGALIRIRAAPFYRGFAHKIAGILERARPVLERVFGPMAGVVEFEFFLPKRVDLSTYGYVMGEDVNAGGKGPIHLNLALIRFKEGYLETTVVHEYVHLALGAAGVPANRELRWFHEGVAQYVSLEACEEVGIDVSDIRAMLDNMSEVFRRGLIKPGFVEDWSPAGNEASYYAASYYIVSELAERRGGLDFIRRVVEEIRARGGVSTNNELVDALSAAAGEDLAPLFRSWGFTISKAPPQRSRLLVLAAAALLAAVSALSLLVILGSGRGYRRCPYCYAEVPRGLAVCPYCGYPLAEEGGEGG
;
A
#
# COMPACT_ATOMS: atom_id res chain seq x y z
N MET A 1 31.43 19.64 -59.93
CA MET A 1 30.83 18.45 -59.28
C MET A 1 31.87 17.41 -58.84
N TYR A 2 32.92 17.14 -59.61
CA TYR A 2 33.96 16.14 -59.29
C TYR A 2 34.71 16.34 -57.95
N LYS A 3 35.02 17.58 -57.54
CA LYS A 3 35.74 17.85 -56.28
C LYS A 3 34.93 17.53 -55.00
N ARG A 4 33.60 17.61 -55.05
CA ARG A 4 32.73 17.27 -53.89
C ARG A 4 32.57 15.76 -53.74
N ALA A 5 32.50 15.02 -54.84
CA ALA A 5 32.43 13.56 -54.82
C ALA A 5 33.73 12.93 -54.28
N LEU A 6 34.89 13.48 -54.65
CA LEU A 6 36.19 13.01 -54.16
C LEU A 6 36.38 13.28 -52.66
N LEU A 7 35.95 14.45 -52.18
CA LEU A 7 36.02 14.78 -50.75
C LEU A 7 35.11 13.89 -49.90
N LEU A 8 33.89 13.60 -50.39
CA LEU A 8 32.95 12.70 -49.72
C LEU A 8 33.45 11.25 -49.69
N ALA A 9 34.11 10.79 -50.76
CA ALA A 9 34.74 9.46 -50.79
C ALA A 9 35.91 9.35 -49.79
N ILE A 10 36.73 10.39 -49.66
CA ILE A 10 37.86 10.40 -48.70
C ILE A 10 37.35 10.45 -47.25
N VAL A 11 36.29 11.20 -46.95
CA VAL A 11 35.67 11.24 -45.62
C VAL A 11 35.00 9.90 -45.26
N ALA A 12 34.35 9.24 -46.23
CA ALA A 12 33.75 7.93 -46.02
C ALA A 12 34.81 6.83 -45.78
N ILE A 13 35.94 6.88 -46.48
CA ILE A 13 37.07 5.96 -46.28
C ILE A 13 37.78 6.24 -44.95
N ALA A 14 37.93 7.51 -44.56
CA ALA A 14 38.50 7.88 -43.25
C ALA A 14 37.58 7.48 -42.08
N ALA A 15 36.25 7.49 -42.26
CA ALA A 15 35.30 7.00 -41.26
C ALA A 15 35.27 5.46 -41.18
N ALA A 16 35.51 4.75 -42.29
CA ALA A 16 35.61 3.29 -42.31
C ALA A 16 36.96 2.76 -41.77
N LEU A 17 38.02 3.58 -41.83
CA LEU A 17 39.35 3.29 -41.27
C LEU A 17 39.56 3.86 -39.87
N ALA A 18 38.59 4.61 -39.33
CA ALA A 18 38.61 4.97 -37.93
C ALA A 18 38.60 3.67 -37.10
N PRO A 19 39.54 3.50 -36.15
CA PRO A 19 39.49 2.36 -35.26
C PRO A 19 38.12 2.38 -34.59
N GLN A 20 37.28 1.39 -34.92
CA GLN A 20 36.10 1.08 -34.13
C GLN A 20 36.59 1.01 -32.68
N PRO A 21 35.96 1.71 -31.72
CA PRO A 21 36.33 1.49 -30.34
C PRO A 21 36.13 0.00 -30.10
N LEU A 22 37.24 -0.74 -29.98
CA LEU A 22 37.24 -2.05 -29.38
C LEU A 22 36.44 -1.85 -28.11
N SER A 23 35.27 -2.49 -28.02
CA SER A 23 34.51 -2.54 -26.78
C SER A 23 35.49 -3.08 -25.75
N ALA A 24 36.06 -2.18 -24.96
CA ALA A 24 36.98 -2.56 -23.91
C ALA A 24 36.10 -3.39 -22.97
N GLY A 25 36.44 -4.67 -22.82
CA GLY A 25 35.79 -5.53 -21.85
C GLY A 25 35.77 -4.85 -20.48
N PRO A 26 34.80 -5.20 -19.62
CA PRO A 26 34.58 -4.48 -18.38
C PRO A 26 35.87 -4.38 -17.55
N ALA A 27 36.08 -3.23 -16.90
CA ALA A 27 37.31 -2.93 -16.16
C ALA A 27 37.56 -3.91 -14.99
N GLY A 28 36.49 -4.57 -14.55
CA GLY A 28 36.43 -5.68 -13.62
C GLY A 28 35.02 -6.26 -13.62
N THR A 29 34.78 -7.28 -12.83
CA THR A 29 33.45 -7.87 -12.62
C THR A 29 33.10 -7.90 -11.14
N LEU A 30 31.83 -7.66 -10.83
CA LEU A 30 31.25 -7.83 -9.52
C LEU A 30 30.04 -8.75 -9.64
N THR A 31 30.08 -9.89 -8.96
CA THR A 31 28.96 -10.84 -8.93
C THR A 31 28.40 -10.92 -7.52
N TYR A 32 27.10 -10.72 -7.38
CA TYR A 32 26.38 -10.97 -6.12
C TYR A 32 25.88 -12.40 -6.15
N VAL A 33 26.51 -13.27 -5.38
CA VAL A 33 26.08 -14.66 -5.20
C VAL A 33 25.22 -14.73 -3.94
N ILE A 34 23.95 -15.08 -4.09
CA ILE A 34 22.94 -15.00 -3.03
C ILE A 34 22.31 -16.39 -2.84
N ASP A 35 22.51 -16.98 -1.67
CA ASP A 35 21.89 -18.27 -1.33
C ASP A 35 20.74 -18.06 -0.34
N VAL A 36 19.51 -18.23 -0.82
CA VAL A 36 18.28 -18.04 -0.05
C VAL A 36 17.85 -19.36 0.57
N SER A 37 17.81 -19.42 1.91
CA SER A 37 17.34 -20.58 2.68
C SER A 37 15.82 -20.76 2.58
N GLU A 38 15.33 -21.91 3.05
CA GLU A 38 13.89 -22.22 3.13
C GLU A 38 13.09 -21.26 4.02
N THR A 39 13.76 -20.57 4.95
CA THR A 39 13.15 -19.54 5.82
C THR A 39 13.15 -18.14 5.19
N GLY A 40 13.76 -17.99 4.01
CA GLY A 40 13.83 -16.72 3.28
C GLY A 40 15.02 -15.85 3.66
N ASN A 41 15.74 -16.18 4.72
CA ASN A 41 17.03 -15.56 5.02
C ASN A 41 18.07 -15.97 3.98
N ALA A 42 18.99 -15.06 3.63
CA ALA A 42 20.05 -15.36 2.67
C ALA A 42 21.45 -15.07 3.22
N THR A 43 22.43 -15.75 2.61
CA THR A 43 23.83 -15.33 2.68
C THR A 43 24.21 -14.67 1.36
N VAL A 44 24.82 -13.49 1.44
CA VAL A 44 25.31 -12.76 0.27
C VAL A 44 26.83 -12.85 0.24
N VAL A 45 27.37 -13.29 -0.89
CA VAL A 45 28.79 -13.26 -1.20
C VAL A 45 29.00 -12.44 -2.46
N MET A 46 29.62 -11.28 -2.32
CA MET A 46 30.01 -10.43 -3.44
C MET A 46 31.40 -10.82 -3.89
N VAL A 47 31.56 -11.24 -5.15
CA VAL A 47 32.84 -11.64 -5.73
C VAL A 47 33.30 -10.57 -6.69
N PHE A 48 34.39 -9.88 -6.34
CA PHE A 48 34.99 -8.85 -7.17
C PHE A 48 36.31 -9.33 -7.79
N MET A 49 36.47 -9.09 -9.09
CA MET A 49 37.70 -9.39 -9.82
C MET A 49 38.07 -8.26 -10.78
N ALA A 50 39.36 -7.94 -10.87
CA ALA A 50 39.86 -6.94 -11.80
C ALA A 50 41.29 -7.24 -12.26
N GLY A 51 41.59 -6.95 -13.53
CA GLY A 51 42.93 -7.16 -14.13
C GLY A 51 43.85 -5.94 -14.07
N ARG A 52 43.37 -4.80 -13.57
CA ARG A 52 44.12 -3.53 -13.47
C ARG A 52 43.85 -2.89 -12.11
N GLY A 53 44.82 -2.15 -11.58
CA GLY A 53 44.63 -1.38 -10.35
C GLY A 53 43.61 -0.27 -10.54
N GLY A 54 42.89 0.06 -9.48
CA GLY A 54 41.85 1.07 -9.52
C GLY A 54 41.04 1.10 -8.23
N SER A 55 39.81 1.60 -8.36
CA SER A 55 38.86 1.64 -7.26
C SER A 55 37.48 1.26 -7.75
N PHE A 56 36.67 0.67 -6.87
CA PHE A 56 35.24 0.49 -7.09
C PHE A 56 34.48 0.83 -5.81
N TYR A 57 33.20 1.16 -5.96
CA TYR A 57 32.30 1.33 -4.82
C TYR A 57 31.12 0.37 -4.91
N THR A 58 30.53 0.10 -3.75
CA THR A 58 29.32 -0.68 -3.63
C THR A 58 28.53 -0.31 -2.37
N PHE A 59 27.34 -0.90 -2.19
CA PHE A 59 26.52 -0.67 -1.00
C PHE A 59 26.58 -1.86 -0.05
N LEU A 60 26.93 -1.61 1.21
CA LEU A 60 27.00 -2.62 2.26
C LEU A 60 26.03 -2.29 3.40
N PRO A 61 25.44 -3.30 4.08
CA PRO A 61 24.43 -3.06 5.09
C PRO A 61 25.00 -2.30 6.31
N ARG A 62 24.17 -1.46 6.93
CA ARG A 62 24.51 -0.73 8.18
C ARG A 62 24.26 -1.53 9.44
N PHE A 63 23.22 -2.35 9.42
CA PHE A 63 22.70 -3.05 10.60
C PHE A 63 23.04 -4.55 10.60
N GLU A 64 23.80 -5.00 9.60
CA GLU A 64 24.32 -6.36 9.51
C GLU A 64 25.84 -6.30 9.46
N ASN A 65 26.49 -7.24 10.15
CA ASN A 65 27.93 -7.37 10.08
C ASN A 65 28.33 -7.92 8.70
N TRP A 66 29.32 -7.28 8.09
CA TRP A 66 29.94 -7.74 6.86
C TRP A 66 31.45 -7.92 7.07
N SER A 67 32.03 -8.83 6.31
CA SER A 67 33.47 -9.11 6.31
C SER A 67 33.96 -9.21 4.88
N TYR A 68 35.28 -9.09 4.68
CA TYR A 68 35.87 -9.27 3.37
C TYR A 68 37.17 -10.09 3.44
N VAL A 69 37.47 -10.79 2.35
CA VAL A 69 38.70 -11.57 2.18
C VAL A 69 39.30 -11.21 0.83
N VAL A 70 40.53 -10.70 0.84
CA VAL A 70 41.34 -10.50 -0.36
C VAL A 70 42.12 -11.79 -0.60
N TRP A 71 41.87 -12.44 -1.73
CA TRP A 71 42.50 -13.71 -2.09
C TRP A 71 43.54 -13.55 -3.21
N SER A 72 43.59 -12.40 -3.89
CA SER A 72 44.66 -12.04 -4.82
C SER A 72 44.89 -10.53 -4.86
N GLY A 73 46.15 -10.09 -4.86
CA GLY A 73 46.53 -8.67 -4.81
C GLY A 73 46.44 -8.06 -3.41
N SER A 74 46.25 -6.75 -3.35
CA SER A 74 46.17 -6.01 -2.08
C SER A 74 45.16 -4.87 -2.14
N LEU A 75 44.53 -4.56 -1.00
CA LEU A 75 43.80 -3.31 -0.81
C LEU A 75 44.77 -2.20 -0.41
N ASP A 76 44.66 -1.07 -1.11
CA ASP A 76 45.36 0.16 -0.75
C ASP A 76 44.58 0.94 0.32
N SER A 77 43.26 0.98 0.17
CA SER A 77 42.37 1.67 1.11
C SER A 77 40.94 1.14 1.08
N LEU A 78 40.26 1.32 2.20
CA LEU A 78 38.84 1.06 2.40
C LEU A 78 38.22 2.33 2.99
N GLU A 79 37.18 2.84 2.35
CA GLU A 79 36.46 4.02 2.83
C GLU A 79 34.97 3.71 3.00
N VAL A 80 34.45 3.94 4.19
CA VAL A 80 33.03 3.72 4.53
C VAL A 80 32.38 5.08 4.76
N ARG A 81 31.36 5.41 3.95
CA ARG A 81 30.59 6.65 4.06
C ARG A 81 29.11 6.37 4.26
N ASN A 82 28.42 7.30 4.92
CA ASN A 82 26.96 7.28 4.94
C ASN A 82 26.41 7.47 3.53
N SER A 83 25.36 6.73 3.20
CA SER A 83 24.59 6.90 1.97
C SER A 83 23.23 7.56 2.27
N SER A 84 22.53 8.05 1.25
CA SER A 84 21.14 8.47 1.37
C SER A 84 20.19 7.29 1.60
N ALA A 85 20.60 6.05 1.29
CA ALA A 85 19.82 4.86 1.59
C ALA A 85 20.00 4.48 3.07
N TYR A 86 18.93 4.61 3.85
CA TYR A 86 18.91 4.43 5.32
C TYR A 86 19.64 3.15 5.79
N PHE A 87 19.46 2.04 5.07
CA PHE A 87 19.99 0.72 5.45
C PHE A 87 21.43 0.44 4.97
N TYR A 88 22.05 1.33 4.20
CA TYR A 88 23.31 1.03 3.50
C TYR A 88 24.37 2.10 3.69
N TYR A 89 25.62 1.68 3.88
CA TYR A 89 26.80 2.50 3.66
C TYR A 89 27.15 2.53 2.17
N ASN A 90 27.76 3.63 1.71
CA ASN A 90 28.50 3.66 0.46
C ASN A 90 29.95 3.33 0.78
N VAL A 91 30.46 2.22 0.24
CA VAL A 91 31.78 1.68 0.58
C VAL A 91 32.64 1.64 -0.67
N SER A 92 33.80 2.29 -0.60
CA SER A 92 34.78 2.36 -1.69
C SER A 92 36.03 1.56 -1.33
N PHE A 93 36.51 0.79 -2.29
CA PHE A 93 37.72 -0.03 -2.19
C PHE A 93 38.72 0.44 -3.24
N SER A 94 39.94 0.76 -2.82
CA SER A 94 41.07 0.99 -3.74
C SER A 94 42.00 -0.20 -3.68
N TYR A 95 42.45 -0.70 -4.83
CA TYR A 95 43.11 -2.00 -4.92
C TYR A 95 44.18 -2.06 -6.01
N ARG A 96 45.09 -3.04 -5.85
CA ARG A 96 46.13 -3.36 -6.84
C ARG A 96 46.14 -4.87 -7.14
N PRO A 97 46.28 -5.26 -8.42
CA PRO A 97 46.47 -6.65 -8.80
C PRO A 97 47.72 -7.25 -8.18
N GLY A 98 47.66 -8.54 -7.88
CA GLY A 98 48.80 -9.31 -7.42
C GLY A 98 49.78 -9.64 -8.55
N PRO A 99 50.84 -10.43 -8.26
CA PRO A 99 51.84 -10.84 -9.25
C PRO A 99 51.26 -11.58 -10.47
N SER A 100 50.10 -12.24 -10.31
CA SER A 100 49.36 -12.91 -11.38
C SER A 100 48.63 -11.94 -12.34
N GLY A 101 48.69 -10.63 -12.07
CA GLY A 101 47.95 -9.61 -12.84
C GLY A 101 46.47 -9.51 -12.47
N VAL A 102 46.02 -10.17 -11.38
CA VAL A 102 44.61 -10.17 -10.94
C VAL A 102 44.49 -9.66 -9.50
N PHE A 103 43.51 -8.80 -9.27
CA PHE A 103 42.97 -8.52 -7.94
C PHE A 103 41.67 -9.31 -7.74
N GLY A 104 41.49 -9.85 -6.54
CA GLY A 104 40.38 -10.70 -6.19
C GLY A 104 39.96 -10.53 -4.75
N MET A 105 38.68 -10.25 -4.52
CA MET A 105 38.13 -10.05 -3.18
C MET A 105 36.70 -10.58 -3.08
N ASN A 106 36.39 -11.17 -1.93
CA ASN A 106 35.03 -11.55 -1.56
C ASN A 106 34.55 -10.69 -0.40
N ILE A 107 33.30 -10.25 -0.43
CA ILE A 107 32.61 -9.60 0.70
C ILE A 107 31.44 -10.49 1.10
N THR A 108 31.25 -10.75 2.38
CA THR A 108 30.22 -11.66 2.88
C THR A 108 29.42 -11.06 4.01
N TYR A 109 28.09 -11.22 3.95
CA TYR A 109 27.17 -10.83 5.01
C TYR A 109 25.85 -11.62 4.95
N SER A 110 25.14 -11.62 6.08
CA SER A 110 23.78 -12.16 6.17
C SER A 110 22.77 -11.12 5.69
N PHE A 111 21.73 -11.58 5.00
CA PHE A 111 20.63 -10.74 4.55
C PHE A 111 19.31 -11.37 5.02
N PRO A 112 18.83 -11.00 6.22
CA PRO A 112 17.61 -11.56 6.76
C PRO A 112 16.40 -11.16 5.92
N TYR A 113 15.42 -12.05 5.89
CA TYR A 113 14.17 -11.88 5.15
C TYR A 113 14.37 -11.58 3.66
N ALA A 114 15.50 -11.98 3.03
CA ALA A 114 15.83 -11.74 1.63
C ALA A 114 14.75 -12.20 0.64
N SER A 115 14.06 -13.28 0.98
CA SER A 115 12.80 -13.68 0.36
C SER A 115 11.66 -13.74 1.38
N LEU A 116 10.46 -13.40 0.92
CA LEU A 116 9.22 -13.41 1.70
C LEU A 116 8.27 -14.45 1.14
N TYR A 117 7.54 -15.14 2.01
CA TYR A 117 6.64 -16.23 1.62
C TYR A 117 5.23 -16.06 2.16
N VAL A 118 4.24 -16.40 1.33
CA VAL A 118 2.83 -16.59 1.71
C VAL A 118 2.30 -17.80 0.95
N GLY A 119 1.94 -18.87 1.66
CA GLY A 119 1.60 -20.16 1.06
C GLY A 119 2.70 -20.69 0.14
N ARG A 120 2.38 -20.88 -1.16
CA ARG A 120 3.36 -21.28 -2.19
C ARG A 120 4.12 -20.11 -2.80
N ARG A 121 3.66 -18.87 -2.62
CA ARG A 121 4.24 -17.71 -3.31
C ARG A 121 5.48 -17.23 -2.58
N GLY A 122 6.48 -16.84 -3.36
CA GLY A 122 7.71 -16.22 -2.90
C GLY A 122 7.94 -14.88 -3.58
N TRP A 123 8.54 -13.95 -2.85
CA TRP A 123 9.00 -12.67 -3.37
C TRP A 123 10.42 -12.40 -2.85
N PHE A 124 11.37 -12.43 -3.77
CA PHE A 124 12.77 -12.13 -3.49
C PHE A 124 13.12 -10.74 -4.01
N MET A 125 13.95 -10.03 -3.25
CA MET A 125 14.52 -8.76 -3.68
C MET A 125 15.94 -8.67 -3.15
N THR A 126 16.89 -8.35 -4.01
CA THR A 126 18.30 -8.23 -3.65
C THR A 126 18.53 -7.15 -2.59
N PRO A 127 19.66 -7.18 -1.88
CA PRO A 127 20.19 -5.98 -1.25
C PRO A 127 20.40 -4.88 -2.30
N LEU A 128 20.67 -3.65 -1.83
CA LEU A 128 20.95 -2.53 -2.73
C LEU A 128 22.22 -2.82 -3.54
N LEU A 129 22.09 -2.83 -4.87
CA LEU A 129 23.21 -3.07 -5.78
C LEU A 129 23.98 -1.78 -5.99
N GLY A 130 25.30 -1.85 -5.92
CA GLY A 130 26.22 -0.76 -6.26
C GLY A 130 27.29 -1.21 -7.23
N ALA A 131 27.54 -0.40 -8.26
CA ALA A 131 28.59 -0.63 -9.26
C ALA A 131 29.17 0.67 -9.81
N SER A 132 30.49 0.70 -9.99
CA SER A 132 31.20 1.79 -10.67
C SER A 132 31.02 1.73 -12.20
N PRO A 133 31.13 2.87 -12.91
CA PRO A 133 30.99 2.90 -14.37
C PRO A 133 31.92 1.91 -15.07
N GLY A 134 31.38 1.15 -16.03
CA GLY A 134 32.16 0.19 -16.83
C GLY A 134 32.48 -1.13 -16.12
N LEU A 135 31.94 -1.38 -14.93
CA LEU A 135 32.02 -2.66 -14.23
C LEU A 135 30.97 -3.64 -14.78
N GLY A 136 31.37 -4.87 -15.06
CA GLY A 136 30.42 -5.95 -15.34
C GLY A 136 29.74 -6.36 -14.04
N LEU A 137 28.40 -6.39 -14.01
CA LEU A 137 27.63 -6.68 -12.82
C LEU A 137 26.64 -7.82 -13.09
N ALA A 138 26.68 -8.85 -12.25
CA ALA A 138 25.74 -9.95 -12.31
C ALA A 138 25.17 -10.26 -10.92
N VAL A 139 23.94 -10.75 -10.89
CA VAL A 139 23.29 -11.32 -9.71
C VAL A 139 23.02 -12.78 -9.99
N GLU A 140 23.55 -13.64 -9.13
CA GLU A 140 23.32 -15.08 -9.13
C GLU A 140 22.59 -15.42 -7.83
N VAL A 141 21.31 -15.82 -7.94
CA VAL A 141 20.48 -16.16 -6.78
C VAL A 141 20.07 -17.63 -6.84
N ARG A 142 20.33 -18.35 -5.76
CA ARG A 142 19.81 -19.70 -5.52
C ARG A 142 18.66 -19.63 -4.54
N ILE A 143 17.51 -20.16 -4.93
CA ILE A 143 16.30 -20.19 -4.11
C ILE A 143 15.90 -21.64 -3.83
N ARG A 144 16.00 -22.07 -2.57
CA ARG A 144 15.64 -23.44 -2.18
C ARG A 144 14.17 -23.74 -2.49
N GLY A 145 13.94 -24.88 -3.13
CA GLY A 145 12.59 -25.32 -3.47
C GLY A 145 11.92 -24.50 -4.58
N LEU A 146 12.67 -23.70 -5.35
CA LEU A 146 12.12 -22.93 -6.47
C LEU A 146 11.40 -23.84 -7.48
N ASP A 147 10.18 -23.43 -7.84
CA ASP A 147 9.25 -24.14 -8.72
C ASP A 147 9.04 -23.35 -10.03
N ASP A 148 8.21 -22.30 -10.00
CA ASP A 148 8.00 -21.40 -11.16
C ASP A 148 8.47 -19.98 -10.87
N VAL A 149 8.86 -19.26 -11.94
CA VAL A 149 9.24 -17.85 -11.91
C VAL A 149 8.31 -17.08 -12.82
N TYR A 150 7.63 -16.07 -12.30
CA TYR A 150 6.61 -15.31 -13.03
C TYR A 150 7.13 -13.96 -13.52
N ALA A 151 8.06 -13.35 -12.78
CA ALA A 151 8.65 -12.08 -13.15
C ALA A 151 10.07 -11.98 -12.57
N VAL A 152 10.98 -11.43 -13.38
CA VAL A 152 12.32 -11.02 -12.93
C VAL A 152 12.50 -9.59 -13.40
N THR A 153 12.73 -8.66 -12.47
CA THR A 153 12.83 -7.26 -12.82
C THR A 153 14.08 -6.61 -12.28
N ILE A 154 14.62 -5.63 -13.02
CA ILE A 154 15.62 -4.69 -12.55
C ILE A 154 14.91 -3.35 -12.37
N ASN A 155 14.83 -2.88 -11.13
CA ASN A 155 14.12 -1.64 -10.78
C ASN A 155 12.67 -1.59 -11.32
N GLY A 156 11.99 -2.74 -11.35
CA GLY A 156 10.59 -2.86 -11.80
C GLY A 156 10.41 -3.08 -13.30
N VAL A 157 11.48 -3.00 -14.09
CA VAL A 157 11.45 -3.29 -15.54
C VAL A 157 11.84 -4.76 -15.75
N GLU A 158 11.05 -5.49 -16.53
CA GLU A 158 11.33 -6.89 -16.88
C GLU A 158 12.75 -7.05 -17.44
N ALA A 159 13.44 -8.08 -16.95
CA ALA A 159 14.84 -8.33 -17.25
C ALA A 159 15.04 -9.75 -17.78
N GLU A 160 15.97 -9.86 -18.74
CA GLU A 160 16.43 -11.16 -19.21
C GLU A 160 17.18 -11.89 -18.08
N HIS A 161 16.97 -13.20 -18.01
CA HIS A 161 17.59 -14.05 -17.01
C HIS A 161 17.83 -15.44 -17.56
N VAL A 162 18.83 -16.12 -16.99
CA VAL A 162 19.10 -17.54 -17.23
C VAL A 162 18.72 -18.31 -15.98
N ARG A 163 17.95 -19.39 -16.15
CA ARG A 163 17.56 -20.28 -15.07
C ARG A 163 18.18 -21.66 -15.25
N SER A 164 18.74 -22.21 -14.17
CA SER A 164 19.22 -23.59 -14.10
C SER A 164 18.74 -24.21 -12.77
N GLY A 165 17.65 -24.97 -12.83
CA GLY A 165 17.04 -25.57 -11.64
C GLY A 165 16.57 -24.51 -10.62
N GLU A 166 17.25 -24.45 -9.47
CA GLU A 166 16.99 -23.52 -8.36
C GLU A 166 17.81 -22.22 -8.45
N GLU A 167 18.63 -22.08 -9.49
CA GLU A 167 19.53 -20.95 -9.67
C GLU A 167 19.05 -20.03 -10.80
N LEU A 168 19.14 -18.73 -10.56
CA LEU A 168 18.81 -17.67 -11.50
C LEU A 168 20.01 -16.74 -11.63
N LYS A 169 20.38 -16.42 -12.87
CA LYS A 169 21.42 -15.45 -13.19
C LYS A 169 20.84 -14.28 -13.98
N VAL A 170 21.14 -13.07 -13.54
CA VAL A 170 20.70 -11.81 -14.14
C VAL A 170 21.92 -10.93 -14.37
N GLU A 171 22.18 -10.55 -15.61
CA GLU A 171 23.16 -9.51 -15.94
C GLU A 171 22.52 -8.14 -15.71
N VAL A 172 23.16 -7.30 -14.92
CA VAL A 172 22.61 -6.00 -14.50
C VAL A 172 23.42 -4.88 -15.15
N PRO A 173 22.80 -3.99 -15.94
CA PRO A 173 23.49 -2.82 -16.46
C PRO A 173 24.04 -1.96 -15.31
N TRP A 174 25.30 -1.54 -15.40
CA TRP A 174 25.94 -0.76 -14.33
C TRP A 174 25.15 0.52 -14.00
N GLN A 175 24.48 1.12 -14.98
CA GLN A 175 23.62 2.30 -14.79
C GLN A 175 22.47 2.03 -13.84
N ALA A 176 21.89 0.82 -13.90
CA ALA A 176 20.79 0.43 -13.02
C ALA A 176 21.25 0.29 -11.56
N ALA A 177 22.54 0.02 -11.33
CA ALA A 177 23.14 -0.10 -10.00
C ALA A 177 23.90 1.16 -9.53
N ALA A 178 24.16 2.12 -10.42
CA ALA A 178 24.98 3.30 -10.09
C ALA A 178 24.38 4.18 -8.98
N THR A 179 23.04 4.19 -8.86
CA THR A 179 22.33 4.97 -7.82
C THR A 179 21.60 4.08 -6.82
N GLY A 180 21.95 2.79 -6.77
CA GLY A 180 21.25 1.83 -5.92
C GLY A 180 20.13 1.12 -6.67
N GLY A 181 20.47 0.02 -7.34
CA GLY A 181 19.52 -0.82 -8.06
C GLY A 181 19.04 -2.00 -7.24
N ARG A 182 17.96 -2.65 -7.69
CA ARG A 182 17.49 -3.92 -7.14
C ARG A 182 17.02 -4.86 -8.24
N VAL A 183 17.32 -6.15 -8.06
CA VAL A 183 16.68 -7.23 -8.79
C VAL A 183 15.56 -7.80 -7.91
N THR A 184 14.37 -7.99 -8.48
CA THR A 184 13.28 -8.73 -7.83
C THR A 184 12.93 -9.97 -8.60
N VAL A 185 12.48 -10.99 -7.88
CA VAL A 185 11.97 -12.25 -8.45
C VAL A 185 10.65 -12.58 -7.78
N ASP A 186 9.60 -12.72 -8.58
CA ASP A 186 8.28 -13.19 -8.15
C ASP A 186 8.15 -14.65 -8.58
N TYR A 187 7.88 -15.56 -7.63
CA TYR A 187 8.03 -17.00 -7.89
C TYR A 187 7.10 -17.87 -7.02
N THR A 188 7.11 -19.19 -7.25
CA THR A 188 6.56 -20.20 -6.33
C THR A 188 7.62 -21.17 -5.84
N VAL A 189 7.34 -21.76 -4.67
CA VAL A 189 8.05 -22.91 -4.12
C VAL A 189 7.26 -24.21 -4.33
N ARG A 190 7.98 -25.34 -4.45
CA ARG A 190 7.40 -26.66 -4.73
C ARG A 190 6.48 -27.13 -3.61
N GLU A 191 6.87 -26.90 -2.37
CA GLU A 191 6.08 -27.21 -1.18
C GLU A 191 5.59 -25.90 -0.54
N PRO A 192 4.29 -25.78 -0.20
CA PRO A 192 3.78 -24.61 0.47
C PRO A 192 4.46 -24.43 1.82
N VAL A 193 4.79 -23.19 2.17
CA VAL A 193 5.27 -22.87 3.51
C VAL A 193 4.13 -23.07 4.49
N GLY A 194 4.36 -23.85 5.55
CA GLY A 194 3.37 -24.07 6.61
C GLY A 194 3.03 -22.78 7.35
N GLU A 195 1.78 -22.65 7.78
CA GLU A 195 1.27 -21.47 8.51
C GLU A 195 0.88 -21.86 9.94
N GLU A 196 1.14 -20.95 10.87
CA GLU A 196 0.68 -20.98 12.26
C GLU A 196 -0.22 -19.76 12.53
N VAL A 197 -1.07 -19.90 13.54
CA VAL A 197 -1.87 -18.80 14.07
C VAL A 197 -1.24 -18.34 15.38
N PHE A 198 -0.76 -17.09 15.39
CA PHE A 198 -0.26 -16.43 16.59
C PHE A 198 -1.39 -15.65 17.23
N GLU A 199 -1.61 -15.86 18.53
CA GLU A 199 -2.66 -15.18 19.28
C GLU A 199 -2.09 -14.47 20.50
N GLU A 200 -2.41 -13.19 20.63
CA GLU A 200 -2.00 -12.36 21.77
C GLU A 200 -3.16 -11.50 22.26
N ARG A 201 -3.26 -11.33 23.58
CA ARG A 201 -4.30 -10.49 24.17
C ARG A 201 -3.78 -9.07 24.35
N VAL A 202 -4.48 -8.12 23.76
CA VAL A 202 -4.18 -6.69 23.86
C VAL A 202 -5.41 -5.99 24.45
N GLY A 203 -5.37 -5.73 25.75
CA GLY A 203 -6.52 -5.22 26.50
C GLY A 203 -7.72 -6.19 26.42
N GLY A 204 -8.86 -5.68 25.96
CA GLY A 204 -10.09 -6.46 25.77
C GLY A 204 -10.14 -7.30 24.48
N ALA A 205 -9.19 -7.11 23.56
CA ALA A 205 -9.19 -7.76 22.26
C ALA A 205 -8.17 -8.90 22.14
N LEU A 206 -8.45 -9.82 21.23
CA LEU A 206 -7.56 -10.89 20.79
C LEU A 206 -6.98 -10.51 19.43
N ILE A 207 -5.66 -10.31 19.38
CA ILE A 207 -4.93 -10.11 18.14
C ILE A 207 -4.59 -11.49 17.58
N ARG A 208 -5.02 -11.77 16.35
CA ARG A 208 -4.78 -13.05 15.67
C ARG A 208 -4.04 -12.81 14.37
N ILE A 209 -2.89 -13.47 14.20
CA ILE A 209 -2.04 -13.27 13.03
C ILE A 209 -1.75 -14.64 12.40
N ARG A 210 -2.08 -14.81 11.13
CA ARG A 210 -1.74 -16.03 10.38
C ARG A 210 -0.46 -15.80 9.58
N ALA A 211 0.59 -16.58 9.87
CA ALA A 211 1.88 -16.44 9.19
C ALA A 211 2.71 -17.72 9.27
N ALA A 212 3.77 -17.81 8.46
CA ALA A 212 4.76 -18.86 8.61
C ALA A 212 5.46 -18.82 10.00
N PRO A 213 5.86 -19.97 10.58
CA PRO A 213 6.48 -20.04 11.91
C PRO A 213 7.69 -19.12 12.10
N PHE A 214 8.51 -18.94 11.06
CA PHE A 214 9.69 -18.07 11.10
C PHE A 214 9.35 -16.56 11.09
N TYR A 215 8.08 -16.18 10.95
CA TYR A 215 7.58 -14.82 11.18
C TYR A 215 7.05 -14.60 12.60
N ARG A 216 7.22 -15.55 13.54
CA ARG A 216 6.78 -15.40 14.94
C ARG A 216 7.22 -14.07 15.57
N GLY A 217 8.48 -13.68 15.40
CA GLY A 217 8.99 -12.41 15.93
C GLY A 217 8.30 -11.18 15.31
N PHE A 218 7.96 -11.25 14.03
CA PHE A 218 7.23 -10.19 13.33
C PHE A 218 5.76 -10.12 13.79
N ALA A 219 5.11 -11.27 13.98
CA ALA A 219 3.77 -11.35 14.55
C ALA A 219 3.72 -10.74 15.96
N HIS A 220 4.66 -11.10 16.84
CA HIS A 220 4.80 -10.49 18.17
C HIS A 220 5.03 -8.98 18.11
N LYS A 221 5.80 -8.50 17.12
CA LYS A 221 6.00 -7.06 16.91
C LYS A 221 4.68 -6.34 16.59
N ILE A 222 3.84 -6.91 15.72
CA ILE A 222 2.53 -6.33 15.36
C ILE A 222 1.60 -6.23 16.57
N ALA A 223 1.49 -7.30 17.37
CA ALA A 223 0.69 -7.27 18.60
C ALA A 223 1.23 -6.24 19.61
N GLY A 224 2.56 -6.17 19.76
CA GLY A 224 3.23 -5.19 20.62
C GLY A 224 3.02 -3.73 20.19
N ILE A 225 2.87 -3.46 18.89
CA ILE A 225 2.52 -2.13 18.37
C ILE A 225 1.13 -1.71 18.85
N LEU A 226 0.13 -2.58 18.69
CA LEU A 226 -1.23 -2.30 19.17
C LEU A 226 -1.28 -2.17 20.69
N GLU A 227 -0.53 -2.99 21.44
CA GLU A 227 -0.46 -2.87 22.91
C GLU A 227 0.13 -1.52 23.34
N ARG A 228 1.18 -1.05 22.67
CA ARG A 228 1.76 0.28 22.93
C ARG A 228 0.78 1.40 22.58
N ALA A 229 0.16 1.34 21.40
CA ALA A 229 -0.76 2.38 20.91
C ALA A 229 -2.15 2.34 21.60
N ARG A 230 -2.51 1.24 22.26
CA ARG A 230 -3.82 1.00 22.89
C ARG A 230 -4.31 2.19 23.73
N PRO A 231 -3.53 2.77 24.67
CA PRO A 231 -4.04 3.86 25.51
C PRO A 231 -4.52 5.07 24.70
N VAL A 232 -3.83 5.37 23.59
CA VAL A 232 -4.21 6.47 22.69
C VAL A 232 -5.43 6.09 21.86
N LEU A 233 -5.44 4.90 21.29
CA LEU A 233 -6.54 4.39 20.48
C LEU A 233 -7.83 4.28 21.28
N GLU A 234 -7.78 3.75 22.50
CA GLU A 234 -8.94 3.63 23.38
C GLU A 234 -9.43 4.98 23.91
N ARG A 235 -8.53 5.95 24.08
CA ARG A 235 -8.91 7.33 24.39
C ARG A 235 -9.75 7.95 23.27
N VAL A 236 -9.41 7.69 22.00
CA VAL A 236 -10.09 8.29 20.83
C VAL A 236 -11.35 7.52 20.44
N PHE A 237 -11.26 6.18 20.36
CA PHE A 237 -12.31 5.32 19.81
C PHE A 237 -13.02 4.47 20.85
N GLY A 238 -12.64 4.52 22.13
CA GLY A 238 -13.17 3.61 23.15
C GLY A 238 -12.51 2.22 23.11
N PRO A 239 -12.94 1.30 24.00
CA PRO A 239 -12.23 0.05 24.26
C PRO A 239 -12.02 -0.81 23.02
N MET A 240 -10.80 -1.36 22.88
CA MET A 240 -10.53 -2.34 21.84
C MET A 240 -11.14 -3.69 22.25
N ALA A 241 -12.08 -4.19 21.45
CA ALA A 241 -12.84 -5.39 21.78
C ALA A 241 -13.00 -6.32 20.58
N GLY A 242 -13.16 -7.62 20.86
CA GLY A 242 -13.35 -8.64 19.83
C GLY A 242 -12.03 -9.23 19.34
N VAL A 243 -12.01 -9.65 18.07
CA VAL A 243 -10.85 -10.23 17.42
C VAL A 243 -10.37 -9.25 16.36
N VAL A 244 -9.08 -8.93 16.36
CA VAL A 244 -8.42 -8.18 15.28
C VAL A 244 -7.53 -9.16 14.55
N GLU A 245 -7.91 -9.51 13.32
CA GLU A 245 -7.20 -10.48 12.51
C GLU A 245 -6.20 -9.79 11.59
N PHE A 246 -5.05 -10.41 11.35
CA PHE A 246 -4.05 -9.97 10.39
C PHE A 246 -3.70 -11.08 9.42
N GLU A 247 -3.66 -10.72 8.15
CA GLU A 247 -3.20 -11.56 7.05
C GLU A 247 -2.13 -10.86 6.23
N PHE A 248 -1.24 -11.63 5.62
CA PHE A 248 -0.14 -11.07 4.84
C PHE A 248 -0.34 -11.27 3.35
N PHE A 249 0.05 -10.26 2.58
CA PHE A 249 0.22 -10.38 1.14
C PHE A 249 1.66 -10.01 0.74
N LEU A 250 2.06 -10.51 -0.43
CA LEU A 250 3.36 -10.21 -1.02
C LEU A 250 3.23 -9.04 -2.02
N PRO A 251 4.28 -8.22 -2.17
CA PRO A 251 4.38 -7.26 -3.26
C PRO A 251 4.25 -7.94 -4.64
N LYS A 252 4.04 -7.10 -5.66
CA LYS A 252 4.22 -7.49 -7.06
C LYS A 252 5.42 -6.73 -7.61
N ARG A 253 6.46 -7.43 -8.06
CA ARG A 253 7.71 -6.81 -8.55
C ARG A 253 8.29 -5.84 -7.51
N VAL A 254 8.53 -4.57 -7.86
CA VAL A 254 8.98 -3.51 -6.94
C VAL A 254 7.85 -2.62 -6.44
N ASP A 255 6.58 -2.95 -6.73
CA ASP A 255 5.45 -2.14 -6.28
C ASP A 255 5.24 -2.32 -4.78
N LEU A 256 5.66 -1.30 -4.04
CA LEU A 256 5.53 -1.16 -2.59
C LEU A 256 4.62 0.03 -2.25
N SER A 257 3.71 0.43 -3.16
CA SER A 257 2.83 1.58 -2.94
C SER A 257 1.71 1.28 -1.94
N THR A 258 1.31 0.02 -1.80
CA THR A 258 0.31 -0.42 -0.82
C THR A 258 1.00 -1.10 0.38
N TYR A 259 0.90 -0.48 1.56
CA TYR A 259 1.45 -1.00 2.80
C TYR A 259 0.47 -1.88 3.57
N GLY A 260 -0.81 -1.51 3.56
CA GLY A 260 -1.88 -2.28 4.16
C GLY A 260 -3.22 -1.94 3.53
N TYR A 261 -4.24 -2.73 3.84
CA TYR A 261 -5.64 -2.40 3.56
C TYR A 261 -6.60 -3.20 4.43
N VAL A 262 -7.82 -2.69 4.56
CA VAL A 262 -9.01 -3.41 5.03
C VAL A 262 -10.07 -3.36 3.93
N MET A 263 -10.82 -4.45 3.73
CA MET A 263 -11.91 -4.46 2.74
C MET A 263 -13.07 -3.56 3.18
N GLY A 264 -13.64 -2.82 2.23
CA GLY A 264 -14.76 -1.91 2.52
C GLY A 264 -15.97 -2.65 3.11
N GLU A 265 -16.24 -3.88 2.66
CA GLU A 265 -17.31 -4.72 3.23
C GLU A 265 -17.11 -5.00 4.73
N ASP A 266 -15.86 -5.22 5.15
CA ASP A 266 -15.50 -5.51 6.52
C ASP A 266 -15.61 -4.29 7.44
N VAL A 267 -15.18 -3.13 6.94
CA VAL A 267 -15.39 -1.84 7.60
C VAL A 267 -16.89 -1.59 7.76
N ASN A 268 -17.67 -1.79 6.69
CA ASN A 268 -19.11 -1.60 6.66
C ASN A 268 -19.87 -2.64 7.52
N ALA A 269 -19.27 -3.79 7.79
CA ALA A 269 -19.76 -4.80 8.74
C ALA A 269 -19.41 -4.49 10.21
N GLY A 270 -19.04 -3.23 10.49
CA GLY A 270 -18.67 -2.76 11.83
C GLY A 270 -17.21 -3.02 12.19
N GLY A 271 -16.32 -3.09 11.19
CA GLY A 271 -14.87 -3.23 11.37
C GLY A 271 -14.44 -4.63 11.83
N LYS A 272 -14.99 -5.70 11.21
CA LYS A 272 -14.78 -7.09 11.65
C LYS A 272 -13.90 -7.95 10.75
N GLY A 273 -13.23 -7.35 9.77
CA GLY A 273 -12.38 -8.07 8.82
C GLY A 273 -10.93 -8.15 9.22
N PRO A 274 -10.16 -9.00 8.53
CA PRO A 274 -8.71 -8.99 8.67
C PRO A 274 -8.12 -7.69 8.14
N ILE A 275 -7.09 -7.22 8.82
CA ILE A 275 -6.15 -6.24 8.29
C ILE A 275 -5.16 -6.99 7.40
N HIS A 276 -5.11 -6.64 6.13
CA HIS A 276 -4.12 -7.18 5.21
C HIS A 276 -2.87 -6.30 5.22
N LEU A 277 -1.72 -6.86 5.59
CA LEU A 277 -0.45 -6.14 5.61
C LEU A 277 0.49 -6.64 4.52
N ASN A 278 1.18 -5.71 3.90
CA ASN A 278 2.26 -6.03 2.99
C ASN A 278 3.44 -6.56 3.80
N LEU A 279 3.80 -7.83 3.58
CA LEU A 279 4.88 -8.47 4.32
C LEU A 279 6.23 -7.80 4.09
N ALA A 280 6.40 -7.02 3.01
CA ALA A 280 7.60 -6.24 2.77
C ALA A 280 7.89 -5.18 3.83
N LEU A 281 6.89 -4.75 4.62
CA LEU A 281 7.07 -3.83 5.74
C LEU A 281 8.07 -4.33 6.80
N ILE A 282 8.33 -5.64 6.87
CA ILE A 282 9.39 -6.20 7.72
C ILE A 282 10.79 -5.64 7.37
N ARG A 283 10.96 -5.13 6.14
CA ARG A 283 12.22 -4.57 5.62
C ARG A 283 12.25 -3.03 5.63
N PHE A 284 11.24 -2.38 6.19
CA PHE A 284 11.11 -0.92 6.18
C PHE A 284 11.74 -0.29 7.41
N LYS A 285 11.99 1.02 7.34
CA LYS A 285 12.49 1.79 8.49
C LYS A 285 11.45 1.69 9.60
N GLU A 286 11.90 1.58 10.85
CA GLU A 286 11.04 1.78 12.01
C GLU A 286 10.24 3.08 11.86
N GLY A 287 8.96 3.03 12.23
CA GLY A 287 7.96 4.05 11.98
C GLY A 287 6.95 3.63 10.91
N TYR A 288 7.39 2.96 9.83
CA TYR A 288 6.49 2.61 8.71
C TYR A 288 5.54 1.47 9.06
N LEU A 289 6.06 0.33 9.55
CA LEU A 289 5.22 -0.79 9.97
C LEU A 289 4.25 -0.36 11.07
N GLU A 290 4.78 0.35 12.06
CA GLU A 290 4.07 0.83 13.22
C GLU A 290 2.90 1.72 12.83
N THR A 291 3.17 2.75 12.01
CA THR A 291 2.14 3.67 11.52
C THR A 291 1.11 2.93 10.68
N THR A 292 1.51 2.00 9.79
CA THR A 292 0.56 1.22 8.99
C THR A 292 -0.35 0.34 9.85
N VAL A 293 0.20 -0.39 10.83
CA VAL A 293 -0.63 -1.24 11.73
C VAL A 293 -1.69 -0.40 12.44
N VAL A 294 -1.30 0.77 12.95
CA VAL A 294 -2.23 1.68 13.62
C VAL A 294 -3.22 2.29 12.62
N HIS A 295 -2.79 2.69 11.43
CA HIS A 295 -3.62 3.25 10.36
C HIS A 295 -4.75 2.30 9.97
N GLU A 296 -4.44 1.04 9.67
CA GLU A 296 -5.44 0.05 9.29
C GLU A 296 -6.41 -0.28 10.44
N TYR A 297 -5.92 -0.31 11.69
CA TYR A 297 -6.80 -0.45 12.84
C TYR A 297 -7.77 0.74 12.98
N VAL A 298 -7.32 1.97 12.70
CA VAL A 298 -8.20 3.15 12.73
C VAL A 298 -9.34 3.02 11.71
N HIS A 299 -9.11 2.42 10.54
CA HIS A 299 -10.21 2.12 9.61
C HIS A 299 -11.28 1.20 10.22
N LEU A 300 -10.87 0.13 10.92
CA LEU A 300 -11.81 -0.74 11.66
C LEU A 300 -12.55 0.04 12.75
N ALA A 301 -11.84 0.86 13.52
CA ALA A 301 -12.42 1.66 14.60
C ALA A 301 -13.44 2.69 14.10
N LEU A 302 -13.20 3.30 12.93
CA LEU A 302 -14.16 4.18 12.25
C LEU A 302 -15.40 3.42 11.77
N GLY A 303 -15.21 2.24 11.18
CA GLY A 303 -16.32 1.33 10.83
C GLY A 303 -17.19 1.00 12.04
N ALA A 304 -16.57 0.62 13.15
CA ALA A 304 -17.25 0.35 14.41
C ALA A 304 -17.93 1.59 15.03
N ALA A 305 -17.45 2.80 14.73
CA ALA A 305 -18.09 4.04 15.15
C ALA A 305 -19.30 4.43 14.28
N GLY A 306 -19.55 3.72 13.18
CA GLY A 306 -20.64 4.02 12.25
C GLY A 306 -20.24 4.94 11.10
N VAL A 307 -18.95 4.94 10.72
CA VAL A 307 -18.47 5.59 9.49
C VAL A 307 -18.23 4.50 8.43
N PRO A 308 -19.06 4.43 7.38
CA PRO A 308 -18.91 3.44 6.34
C PRO A 308 -17.78 3.79 5.38
N ALA A 309 -17.05 2.76 4.94
CA ALA A 309 -16.14 2.83 3.81
C ALA A 309 -16.93 2.96 2.50
N ASN A 310 -17.26 4.20 2.14
CA ASN A 310 -17.90 4.55 0.88
C ASN A 310 -17.09 5.65 0.16
N ARG A 311 -17.47 5.96 -1.08
CA ARG A 311 -16.74 6.93 -1.90
C ARG A 311 -16.75 8.34 -1.31
N GLU A 312 -17.87 8.80 -0.74
CA GLU A 312 -18.00 10.15 -0.18
C GLU A 312 -17.12 10.35 1.05
N LEU A 313 -17.03 9.34 1.91
CA LEU A 313 -16.35 9.40 3.21
C LEU A 313 -14.93 8.84 3.18
N ARG A 314 -14.45 8.35 2.03
CA ARG A 314 -13.09 7.79 1.91
C ARG A 314 -12.01 8.76 2.39
N TRP A 315 -12.12 10.03 2.01
CA TRP A 315 -11.17 11.06 2.44
C TRP A 315 -11.11 11.19 3.97
N PHE A 316 -12.24 11.01 4.64
CA PHE A 316 -12.30 11.08 6.09
C PHE A 316 -11.67 9.83 6.72
N HIS A 317 -11.94 8.64 6.16
CA HIS A 317 -11.26 7.40 6.58
C HIS A 317 -9.74 7.54 6.50
N GLU A 318 -9.22 7.94 5.35
CA GLU A 318 -7.78 8.03 5.10
C GLU A 318 -7.14 9.18 5.88
N GLY A 319 -7.81 10.33 5.96
CA GLY A 319 -7.33 11.50 6.71
C GLY A 319 -7.24 11.23 8.22
N VAL A 320 -8.27 10.61 8.80
CA VAL A 320 -8.27 10.27 10.24
C VAL A 320 -7.30 9.13 10.53
N ALA A 321 -7.26 8.09 9.70
CA ALA A 321 -6.30 7.01 9.86
C ALA A 321 -4.86 7.52 9.79
N GLN A 322 -4.55 8.40 8.83
CA GLN A 322 -3.21 8.98 8.69
C GLN A 322 -2.86 9.92 9.85
N TYR A 323 -3.77 10.81 10.26
CA TYR A 323 -3.52 11.73 11.37
C TYR A 323 -3.36 10.98 12.70
N VAL A 324 -4.34 10.13 13.04
CA VAL A 324 -4.34 9.43 14.34
C VAL A 324 -3.20 8.43 14.45
N SER A 325 -2.82 7.74 13.36
CA SER A 325 -1.68 6.81 13.41
C SER A 325 -0.36 7.51 13.70
N LEU A 326 -0.12 8.69 13.12
CA LEU A 326 1.08 9.48 13.39
C LEU A 326 1.11 9.98 14.83
N GLU A 327 0.03 10.61 15.30
CA GLU A 327 -0.05 11.13 16.67
C GLU A 327 0.06 9.99 17.71
N ALA A 328 -0.62 8.86 17.47
CA ALA A 328 -0.56 7.72 18.39
C ALA A 328 0.82 7.08 18.43
N CYS A 329 1.51 6.94 17.29
CA CYS A 329 2.86 6.42 17.24
C CYS A 329 3.86 7.36 17.93
N GLU A 330 3.75 8.65 17.66
CA GLU A 330 4.62 9.67 18.27
C GLU A 330 4.43 9.74 19.81
N GLU A 331 3.19 9.74 20.30
CA GLU A 331 2.89 9.75 21.75
C GLU A 331 3.52 8.56 22.49
N VAL A 332 3.69 7.41 21.82
CA VAL A 332 4.29 6.22 22.43
C VAL A 332 5.78 6.08 22.12
N GLY A 333 6.40 7.09 21.50
CA GLY A 333 7.84 7.17 21.24
C GLY A 333 8.32 6.41 20.01
N ILE A 334 7.47 6.23 19.00
CA ILE A 334 7.85 5.68 17.69
C ILE A 334 8.22 6.85 16.77
N ASP A 335 9.38 6.76 16.10
CA ASP A 335 9.84 7.80 15.18
C ASP A 335 8.99 7.82 13.90
N VAL A 336 8.22 8.90 13.72
CA VAL A 336 7.40 9.15 12.53
C VAL A 336 7.87 10.36 11.72
N SER A 337 9.03 10.92 12.05
CA SER A 337 9.51 12.21 11.52
C SER A 337 9.60 12.24 10.00
N ASP A 338 10.12 11.18 9.37
CA ASP A 338 10.22 11.08 7.90
C ASP A 338 8.84 11.08 7.22
N ILE A 339 7.88 10.34 7.79
CA ILE A 339 6.52 10.23 7.26
C ILE A 339 5.81 11.59 7.40
N ARG A 340 5.92 12.22 8.57
CA ARG A 340 5.35 13.54 8.85
C ARG A 340 5.93 14.61 7.92
N ALA A 341 7.26 14.66 7.78
CA ALA A 341 7.93 15.62 6.91
C ALA A 341 7.52 15.46 5.43
N MET A 342 7.36 14.22 4.96
CA MET A 342 6.86 13.95 3.61
C MET A 342 5.44 14.49 3.41
N LEU A 343 4.52 14.14 4.32
CA LEU A 343 3.13 14.60 4.26
C LEU A 343 3.03 16.12 4.38
N ASP A 344 3.77 16.73 5.29
CA ASP A 344 3.79 18.18 5.46
C ASP A 344 4.27 18.90 4.20
N ASN A 345 5.32 18.38 3.56
CA ASN A 345 5.80 18.93 2.30
C ASN A 345 4.75 18.78 1.17
N MET A 346 4.06 17.64 1.11
CA MET A 346 2.99 17.42 0.13
C MET A 346 1.75 18.28 0.38
N SER A 347 1.42 18.55 1.65
CA SER A 347 0.26 19.34 2.06
C SER A 347 0.49 20.86 1.96
N GLU A 348 1.72 21.31 1.76
CA GLU A 348 2.09 22.72 1.68
C GLU A 348 1.34 23.48 0.56
N VAL A 349 1.00 22.81 -0.53
CA VAL A 349 0.21 23.39 -1.63
C VAL A 349 -1.19 23.81 -1.17
N PHE A 350 -1.78 23.10 -0.21
CA PHE A 350 -3.09 23.41 0.36
C PHE A 350 -2.98 24.51 1.42
N ARG A 351 -1.95 24.47 2.27
CA ARG A 351 -1.66 25.52 3.27
C ARG A 351 -1.47 26.89 2.63
N ARG A 352 -0.79 26.94 1.48
CA ARG A 352 -0.58 28.16 0.68
C ARG A 352 -1.81 28.59 -0.12
N GLY A 353 -2.89 27.81 -0.10
CA GLY A 353 -4.10 28.07 -0.89
C GLY A 353 -3.90 27.98 -2.41
N LEU A 354 -2.85 27.30 -2.87
CA LEU A 354 -2.56 27.12 -4.30
C LEU A 354 -3.53 26.12 -4.94
N ILE A 355 -3.97 25.13 -4.17
CA ILE A 355 -4.96 24.13 -4.56
C ILE A 355 -6.00 24.02 -3.45
N LYS A 356 -7.27 23.89 -3.82
CA LYS A 356 -8.37 23.62 -2.88
C LYS A 356 -8.46 22.12 -2.62
N PRO A 357 -8.47 21.63 -1.36
CA PRO A 357 -8.40 20.20 -1.09
C PRO A 357 -9.74 19.45 -1.29
N GLY A 358 -10.84 20.13 -1.58
CA GLY A 358 -12.17 19.53 -1.74
C GLY A 358 -12.34 18.58 -2.92
N PHE A 359 -11.36 18.48 -3.83
CA PHE A 359 -11.37 17.46 -4.89
C PHE A 359 -11.37 16.01 -4.35
N VAL A 360 -11.07 15.82 -3.07
CA VAL A 360 -11.15 14.52 -2.38
C VAL A 360 -12.57 13.93 -2.35
N GLU A 361 -13.63 14.72 -2.57
CA GLU A 361 -15.00 14.19 -2.75
C GLU A 361 -15.11 13.27 -3.98
N ASP A 362 -14.30 13.56 -5.00
CA ASP A 362 -14.29 12.82 -6.26
C ASP A 362 -13.21 11.73 -6.31
N TRP A 363 -12.75 11.23 -5.15
CA TRP A 363 -11.68 10.23 -5.07
C TRP A 363 -11.93 9.06 -6.03
N SER A 364 -11.04 8.93 -7.02
CA SER A 364 -11.08 7.89 -8.04
C SER A 364 -9.81 7.04 -7.99
N PRO A 365 -9.89 5.70 -8.13
CA PRO A 365 -8.73 4.82 -8.23
C PRO A 365 -7.79 5.14 -9.40
N ALA A 366 -8.28 5.86 -10.43
CA ALA A 366 -7.47 6.31 -11.57
C ALA A 366 -6.78 7.67 -11.34
N GLY A 367 -7.06 8.33 -10.20
CA GLY A 367 -6.47 9.62 -9.86
C GLY A 367 -5.11 9.51 -9.18
N ASN A 368 -4.58 10.66 -8.76
CA ASN A 368 -3.31 10.71 -8.04
C ASN A 368 -3.53 10.40 -6.56
N GLU A 369 -3.35 9.13 -6.19
CA GLU A 369 -3.54 8.63 -4.82
C GLU A 369 -2.74 9.44 -3.79
N ALA A 370 -1.49 9.77 -4.10
CA ALA A 370 -0.63 10.55 -3.22
C ALA A 370 -1.22 11.94 -2.92
N SER A 371 -1.80 12.61 -3.92
CA SER A 371 -2.47 13.90 -3.72
C SER A 371 -3.74 13.78 -2.89
N TYR A 372 -4.52 12.71 -3.06
CA TYR A 372 -5.73 12.49 -2.27
C TYR A 372 -5.40 12.25 -0.79
N TYR A 373 -4.40 11.41 -0.50
CA TYR A 373 -3.92 11.19 0.87
C TYR A 373 -3.42 12.49 1.50
N ALA A 374 -2.58 13.27 0.79
CA ALA A 374 -2.05 14.53 1.32
C ALA A 374 -3.14 15.59 1.57
N ALA A 375 -4.15 15.67 0.72
CA ALA A 375 -5.29 16.58 0.91
C ALA A 375 -6.15 16.14 2.11
N SER A 376 -6.42 14.84 2.23
CA SER A 376 -7.19 14.26 3.33
C SER A 376 -6.51 14.45 4.68
N TYR A 377 -5.20 14.15 4.75
CA TYR A 377 -4.37 14.43 5.91
C TYR A 377 -4.38 15.92 6.26
N TYR A 378 -4.21 16.80 5.27
CA TYR A 378 -4.27 18.26 5.49
C TYR A 378 -5.61 18.69 6.11
N ILE A 379 -6.75 18.25 5.56
CA ILE A 379 -8.07 18.61 6.07
C ILE A 379 -8.22 18.18 7.54
N VAL A 380 -7.86 16.94 7.86
CA VAL A 380 -8.03 16.40 9.22
C VAL A 380 -7.06 17.05 10.21
N SER A 381 -5.77 17.19 9.86
CA SER A 381 -4.76 17.84 10.71
C SER A 381 -5.14 19.29 11.00
N GLU A 382 -5.51 20.06 9.98
CA GLU A 382 -5.92 21.46 10.10
C GLU A 382 -7.15 21.64 11.00
N LEU A 383 -8.10 20.69 10.94
CA LEU A 383 -9.26 20.69 11.83
C LEU A 383 -8.90 20.33 13.27
N ALA A 384 -8.12 19.26 13.45
CA ALA A 384 -7.78 18.68 14.74
C ALA A 384 -6.84 19.58 15.53
N GLU A 385 -5.71 20.00 14.95
CA GLU A 385 -4.68 20.79 15.65
C GLU A 385 -5.24 22.10 16.21
N ARG A 386 -6.14 22.76 15.48
CA ARG A 386 -6.82 23.98 15.95
C ARG A 386 -7.83 23.75 17.08
N ARG A 387 -8.24 22.51 17.32
CA ARG A 387 -9.37 22.15 18.20
C ARG A 387 -9.00 21.14 19.30
N GLY A 388 -7.70 20.97 19.57
CA GLY A 388 -7.18 20.12 20.65
C GLY A 388 -6.67 18.76 20.18
N GLY A 389 -6.31 18.61 18.91
CA GLY A 389 -5.69 17.41 18.34
C GLY A 389 -6.57 16.18 18.46
N LEU A 390 -6.03 15.10 19.03
CA LEU A 390 -6.75 13.84 19.23
C LEU A 390 -8.02 13.98 20.08
N ASP A 391 -8.10 14.96 21.00
CA ASP A 391 -9.33 15.21 21.76
C ASP A 391 -10.47 15.74 20.89
N PHE A 392 -10.15 16.46 19.80
CA PHE A 392 -11.17 16.84 18.82
C PHE A 392 -11.70 15.61 18.09
N ILE A 393 -10.81 14.74 17.60
CA ILE A 393 -11.19 13.51 16.91
C ILE A 393 -12.06 12.62 17.82
N ARG A 394 -11.72 12.51 19.10
CA ARG A 394 -12.55 11.81 20.10
C ARG A 394 -13.98 12.36 20.14
N ARG A 395 -14.15 13.69 20.27
CA ARG A 395 -15.48 14.33 20.28
C ARG A 395 -16.24 14.09 18.99
N VAL A 396 -15.56 14.10 17.84
CA VAL A 396 -16.16 13.79 16.53
C VAL A 396 -16.70 12.36 16.51
N VAL A 397 -15.92 11.38 16.98
CA VAL A 397 -16.35 9.99 17.07
C VAL A 397 -17.55 9.82 18.02
N GLU A 398 -17.56 10.54 19.16
CA GLU A 398 -18.69 10.56 20.09
C GLU A 398 -19.96 11.14 19.44
N GLU A 399 -19.86 12.23 18.69
CA GLU A 399 -20.96 12.84 17.94
C GLU A 399 -21.53 11.89 16.86
N ILE A 400 -20.66 11.21 16.11
CA ILE A 400 -21.06 10.24 15.10
C ILE A 400 -21.83 9.08 15.75
N ARG A 401 -21.32 8.54 16.87
CA ARG A 401 -21.99 7.47 17.62
C ARG A 401 -23.35 7.91 18.17
N ALA A 402 -23.43 9.11 18.73
CA ALA A 402 -24.68 9.66 19.25
C ALA A 402 -25.78 9.80 18.17
N ARG A 403 -25.36 9.95 16.91
CA ARG A 403 -26.25 10.02 15.74
C ARG A 403 -26.61 8.64 15.16
N GLY A 404 -25.98 7.57 15.63
CA GLY A 404 -26.12 6.22 15.08
C GLY A 404 -25.29 5.97 13.83
N GLY A 405 -24.28 6.81 13.56
CA GLY A 405 -23.45 6.77 12.36
C GLY A 405 -23.66 7.98 11.44
N VAL A 406 -22.86 8.03 10.38
CA VAL A 406 -22.95 9.02 9.28
C VAL A 406 -22.74 8.31 7.95
N SER A 407 -23.27 8.85 6.86
CA SER A 407 -23.18 8.21 5.55
C SER A 407 -22.83 9.16 4.40
N THR A 408 -22.94 10.47 4.62
CA THR A 408 -22.69 11.52 3.61
C THR A 408 -21.79 12.63 4.13
N ASN A 409 -21.18 13.39 3.21
CA ASN A 409 -20.36 14.55 3.59
C ASN A 409 -21.14 15.60 4.39
N ASN A 410 -22.45 15.78 4.14
CA ASN A 410 -23.27 16.72 4.93
C ASN A 410 -23.42 16.26 6.37
N GLU A 411 -23.77 14.99 6.58
CA GLU A 411 -23.91 14.41 7.93
C GLU A 411 -22.58 14.42 8.69
N LEU A 412 -21.47 14.14 8.00
CA LEU A 412 -20.13 14.21 8.57
C LEU A 412 -19.75 15.64 8.96
N VAL A 413 -19.97 16.62 8.09
CA VAL A 413 -19.67 18.04 8.39
C VAL A 413 -20.55 18.55 9.53
N ASP A 414 -21.80 18.11 9.63
CA ASP A 414 -22.67 18.43 10.77
C ASP A 414 -22.16 17.81 12.09
N ALA A 415 -21.57 16.61 12.05
CA ALA A 415 -20.94 15.98 13.21
C ALA A 415 -19.64 16.69 13.61
N LEU A 416 -18.79 17.03 12.64
CA LEU A 416 -17.58 17.83 12.85
C LEU A 416 -17.89 19.20 13.45
N SER A 417 -18.95 19.86 12.96
CA SER A 417 -19.40 21.16 13.46
C SER A 417 -19.89 21.08 14.91
N ALA A 418 -20.67 20.05 15.24
CA ALA A 418 -21.12 19.82 16.62
C ALA A 418 -19.95 19.58 17.57
N ALA A 419 -18.98 18.74 17.18
CA ALA A 419 -17.77 18.47 17.96
C ALA A 419 -16.85 19.70 18.12
N ALA A 420 -16.90 20.62 17.16
CA ALA A 420 -16.15 21.88 17.17
C ALA A 420 -16.84 22.98 17.99
N GLY A 421 -18.16 22.90 18.17
CA GLY A 421 -18.97 23.96 18.77
C GLY A 421 -19.20 25.16 17.83
N GLU A 422 -18.95 25.01 16.52
CA GLU A 422 -19.12 26.06 15.51
C GLU A 422 -19.51 25.46 14.15
N ASP A 423 -20.15 26.26 13.28
CA ASP A 423 -20.51 25.83 11.92
C ASP A 423 -19.27 25.79 11.00
N LEU A 424 -18.86 24.58 10.60
CA LEU A 424 -17.72 24.37 9.70
C LEU A 424 -18.11 24.35 8.22
N ALA A 425 -19.40 24.38 7.86
CA ALA A 425 -19.82 24.34 6.46
C ALA A 425 -19.24 25.48 5.60
N PRO A 426 -19.06 26.73 6.09
CA PRO A 426 -18.35 27.78 5.34
C PRO A 426 -16.88 27.42 5.05
N LEU A 427 -16.19 26.81 6.00
CA LEU A 427 -14.79 26.39 5.85
C LEU A 427 -14.67 25.29 4.78
N PHE A 428 -15.49 24.24 4.87
CA PHE A 428 -15.52 23.18 3.88
C PHE A 428 -15.84 23.69 2.47
N ARG A 429 -16.80 24.61 2.33
CA ARG A 429 -17.07 25.26 1.04
C ARG A 429 -15.90 26.10 0.52
N SER A 430 -15.16 26.78 1.41
CA SER A 430 -13.94 27.50 1.04
C SER A 430 -12.85 26.56 0.52
N TRP A 431 -12.78 25.35 1.08
CA TRP A 431 -11.93 24.25 0.63
C TRP A 431 -12.44 23.55 -0.62
N GLY A 432 -13.61 23.90 -1.14
CA GLY A 432 -14.14 23.38 -2.40
C GLY A 432 -15.10 22.20 -2.26
N PHE A 433 -15.54 21.86 -1.05
CA PHE A 433 -16.55 20.82 -0.83
C PHE A 433 -17.96 21.28 -1.21
N THR A 434 -18.79 20.34 -1.64
CA THR A 434 -20.20 20.53 -1.99
C THR A 434 -21.10 20.29 -0.78
N ILE A 435 -21.04 21.18 0.20
CA ILE A 435 -21.87 21.11 1.41
C ILE A 435 -23.16 21.91 1.24
N SER A 436 -24.30 21.23 1.42
CA SER A 436 -25.62 21.85 1.42
C SER A 436 -25.78 22.75 2.66
N LYS A 437 -26.52 23.86 2.54
CA LYS A 437 -26.94 24.61 3.73
C LYS A 437 -27.78 23.69 4.61
N ALA A 438 -27.41 23.54 5.88
CA ALA A 438 -28.19 22.77 6.83
C ALA A 438 -29.66 23.22 6.79
N PRO A 439 -30.64 22.31 6.58
CA PRO A 439 -32.03 22.69 6.77
C PRO A 439 -32.25 23.02 8.26
N PRO A 440 -33.08 24.03 8.59
CA PRO A 440 -33.35 24.37 9.97
C PRO A 440 -33.91 23.15 10.71
N GLN A 441 -33.44 22.96 11.94
CA GLN A 441 -33.79 21.87 12.85
C GLN A 441 -35.31 21.66 12.88
N ARG A 442 -35.81 20.64 12.17
CA ARG A 442 -37.26 20.37 12.09
C ARG A 442 -37.75 19.85 13.44
N SER A 443 -38.77 20.49 13.99
CA SER A 443 -39.35 20.13 15.27
C SER A 443 -39.84 18.67 15.27
N ARG A 444 -39.63 17.93 16.37
CA ARG A 444 -40.10 16.54 16.54
C ARG A 444 -41.61 16.38 16.24
N LEU A 445 -42.39 17.44 16.41
CA LEU A 445 -43.82 17.51 16.06
C LEU A 445 -44.12 17.31 14.58
N LEU A 446 -43.28 17.83 13.67
CA LEU A 446 -43.49 17.69 12.22
C LEU A 446 -43.22 16.27 11.72
N VAL A 447 -42.22 15.60 12.31
CA VAL A 447 -41.90 14.20 11.99
C VAL A 447 -43.00 13.27 12.49
N LEU A 448 -43.50 13.50 13.71
CA LEU A 448 -44.63 12.75 14.26
C LEU A 448 -45.93 12.97 13.48
N ALA A 449 -46.19 14.20 13.02
CA ALA A 449 -47.35 14.50 12.17
C ALA A 449 -47.26 13.80 10.81
N ALA A 450 -46.08 13.77 10.18
CA ALA A 450 -45.87 13.07 8.92
C ALA A 450 -46.02 11.54 9.06
N ALA A 451 -45.49 10.96 10.15
CA ALA A 451 -45.64 9.54 10.44
C ALA A 451 -47.12 9.15 10.70
N ALA A 452 -47.87 9.99 11.41
CA ALA A 452 -49.30 9.79 11.62
C ALA A 452 -50.11 9.87 10.31
N LEU A 453 -49.74 10.79 9.41
CA LEU A 453 -50.37 10.91 8.09
C LEU A 453 -50.12 9.67 7.22
N LEU A 454 -48.89 9.16 7.22
CA LEU A 454 -48.51 7.93 6.51
C LEU A 454 -49.26 6.71 7.05
N ALA A 455 -49.35 6.57 8.38
CA ALA A 455 -50.12 5.49 9.01
C ALA A 455 -51.62 5.55 8.64
N ALA A 456 -52.19 6.75 8.59
CA ALA A 456 -53.59 6.96 8.18
C ALA A 456 -53.82 6.58 6.70
N VAL A 457 -52.90 6.94 5.81
CA VAL A 457 -52.96 6.57 4.39
C VAL A 457 -52.85 5.05 4.22
N SER A 458 -51.91 4.40 4.91
CA SER A 458 -51.76 2.94 4.86
C SER A 458 -52.99 2.20 5.40
N ALA A 459 -53.61 2.69 6.48
CA ALA A 459 -54.85 2.13 7.02
C ALA A 459 -56.03 2.28 6.04
N LEU A 460 -56.13 3.42 5.35
CA LEU A 460 -57.15 3.65 4.32
C LEU A 460 -56.96 2.74 3.11
N SER A 461 -55.71 2.54 2.66
CA SER A 461 -55.39 1.63 1.56
C SER A 461 -55.70 0.17 1.91
N LEU A 462 -55.43 -0.27 3.14
CA LEU A 462 -55.79 -1.62 3.60
C LEU A 462 -57.32 -1.83 3.66
N LEU A 463 -58.08 -0.82 4.06
CA LEU A 463 -59.55 -0.88 4.06
C LEU A 463 -60.14 -0.99 2.65
N VAL A 464 -59.53 -0.31 1.66
CA VAL A 464 -59.93 -0.44 0.25
C VAL A 464 -59.59 -1.82 -0.30
N ILE A 465 -58.41 -2.38 0.04
CA ILE A 465 -57.97 -3.71 -0.40
C ILE A 465 -58.83 -4.82 0.23
N LEU A 466 -59.20 -4.70 1.50
CA LEU A 466 -60.04 -5.69 2.20
C LEU A 466 -61.52 -5.59 1.83
N GLY A 467 -61.98 -4.44 1.30
CA GLY A 467 -63.37 -4.21 0.90
C GLY A 467 -63.72 -4.65 -0.53
N SER A 468 -62.74 -4.90 -1.39
CA SER A 468 -62.98 -5.25 -2.81
C SER A 468 -62.55 -6.69 -3.11
N GLY A 469 -63.44 -7.65 -2.90
CA GLY A 469 -63.26 -9.02 -3.38
C GLY A 469 -63.29 -9.07 -4.91
N ARG A 470 -62.12 -9.19 -5.56
CA ARG A 470 -62.01 -9.52 -7.00
C ARG A 470 -60.76 -10.38 -7.26
N GLY A 471 -60.96 -11.46 -8.03
CA GLY A 471 -60.00 -12.54 -8.24
C GLY A 471 -58.74 -12.14 -9.02
N TYR A 472 -57.70 -12.94 -8.80
CA TYR A 472 -56.39 -12.82 -9.43
C TYR A 472 -56.32 -13.63 -10.75
N ARG A 473 -55.45 -13.23 -11.67
CA ARG A 473 -55.01 -14.01 -12.86
C ARG A 473 -53.49 -14.18 -12.79
N ARG A 474 -52.96 -15.19 -13.46
CA ARG A 474 -51.51 -15.42 -13.55
C ARG A 474 -50.95 -14.75 -14.80
N CYS A 475 -49.85 -14.00 -14.67
CA CYS A 475 -49.16 -13.40 -15.81
C CYS A 475 -48.55 -14.51 -16.70
N PRO A 476 -48.80 -14.54 -18.02
CA PRO A 476 -48.26 -15.58 -18.89
C PRO A 476 -46.74 -15.46 -19.14
N TYR A 477 -46.13 -14.31 -18.84
CA TYR A 477 -44.72 -14.06 -19.08
C TYR A 477 -43.83 -14.35 -17.87
N CYS A 478 -44.28 -14.00 -16.66
CA CYS A 478 -43.49 -14.16 -15.43
C CYS A 478 -44.18 -14.99 -14.35
N TYR A 479 -45.40 -15.49 -14.60
CA TYR A 479 -46.18 -16.35 -13.70
C TYR A 479 -46.56 -15.76 -12.34
N ALA A 480 -46.36 -14.45 -12.13
CA ALA A 480 -46.84 -13.73 -10.96
C ALA A 480 -48.39 -13.67 -10.95
N GLU A 481 -49.00 -13.82 -9.78
CA GLU A 481 -50.43 -13.56 -9.59
C GLU A 481 -50.68 -12.06 -9.53
N VAL A 482 -51.56 -11.58 -10.40
CA VAL A 482 -51.89 -10.18 -10.58
C VAL A 482 -53.40 -9.99 -10.56
N PRO A 483 -53.94 -8.88 -10.03
CA PRO A 483 -55.38 -8.61 -10.07
C PRO A 483 -55.95 -8.67 -11.49
N ARG A 484 -57.15 -9.26 -11.67
CA ARG A 484 -57.86 -9.20 -12.97
C ARG A 484 -58.23 -7.75 -13.31
N GLY A 485 -57.99 -7.33 -14.55
CA GLY A 485 -58.30 -5.99 -15.06
C GLY A 485 -57.09 -5.07 -15.31
N LEU A 486 -55.87 -5.53 -15.00
CA LEU A 486 -54.65 -4.81 -15.35
C LEU A 486 -54.28 -5.05 -16.82
N ALA A 487 -54.03 -3.97 -17.57
CA ALA A 487 -53.55 -4.02 -18.95
C ALA A 487 -52.07 -4.37 -19.05
N VAL A 488 -51.30 -4.21 -17.97
CA VAL A 488 -49.85 -4.44 -17.91
C VAL A 488 -49.49 -5.10 -16.58
N CYS A 489 -48.56 -6.07 -16.61
CA CYS A 489 -48.07 -6.72 -15.40
C CYS A 489 -47.19 -5.74 -14.59
N PRO A 490 -47.49 -5.46 -13.31
CA PRO A 490 -46.71 -4.52 -12.49
C PRO A 490 -45.32 -5.06 -12.12
N TYR A 491 -45.08 -6.36 -12.28
CA TYR A 491 -43.80 -6.99 -11.94
C TYR A 491 -42.82 -7.06 -13.10
N CYS A 492 -43.29 -7.27 -14.34
CA CYS A 492 -42.41 -7.43 -15.49
C CYS A 492 -42.66 -6.40 -16.62
N GLY A 493 -43.67 -5.54 -16.50
CA GLY A 493 -43.95 -4.50 -17.47
C GLY A 493 -44.54 -4.97 -18.81
N TYR A 494 -44.79 -6.28 -18.98
CA TYR A 494 -45.39 -6.82 -20.20
C TYR A 494 -46.93 -6.58 -20.26
N PRO A 495 -47.49 -6.26 -21.43
CA PRO A 495 -48.93 -6.15 -21.63
C PRO A 495 -49.64 -7.48 -21.35
N LEU A 496 -50.73 -7.45 -20.60
CA LEU A 496 -51.57 -8.60 -20.32
C LEU A 496 -52.72 -8.61 -21.34
N ALA A 497 -52.71 -9.55 -22.29
CA ALA A 497 -53.75 -9.63 -23.32
C ALA A 497 -55.17 -9.73 -22.71
N GLU A 498 -56.13 -9.05 -23.34
CA GLU A 498 -57.56 -9.14 -23.05
C GLU A 498 -58.08 -10.52 -23.49
N GLU A 499 -58.69 -11.26 -22.57
CA GLU A 499 -59.39 -12.50 -22.92
C GLU A 499 -60.75 -12.13 -23.50
N GLY A 500 -60.93 -12.33 -24.81
CA GLY A 500 -62.23 -12.15 -25.45
C GLY A 500 -62.32 -12.77 -26.84
N GLY A 501 -62.97 -13.94 -26.90
CA GLY A 501 -63.83 -14.33 -28.03
C GLY A 501 -63.19 -15.15 -29.16
N GLU A 502 -63.43 -16.47 -29.13
CA GLU A 502 -63.63 -17.25 -30.34
C GLU A 502 -64.80 -16.67 -31.15
N GLY A 503 -64.68 -16.66 -32.48
CA GLY A 503 -65.81 -16.46 -33.37
C GLY A 503 -65.40 -16.48 -34.84
N GLY A 504 -65.66 -17.60 -35.53
CA GLY A 504 -65.75 -17.68 -37.00
C GLY A 504 -64.48 -18.06 -37.73
#